data_AF-A0A6A7B4P0-F1
#
_entry.id   AF-A0A6A7B4P0-F1
#
_cell.length_a   1.000
_cell.length_b   1.000
_cell.length_c   1.000
_cell.angle_alpha   90.00
_cell.angle_beta   90.00
_cell.angle_gamma   90.00
#
_symmetry.space_group_name_H-M   'P 1'
#
loop_
_entity.id
_entity.type
_entity.pdbx_description
1 polymer ?
#
loop_
_entity_poly.entity_id
_entity_poly.type
_entity_poly.pdbx_seq_one_letter_code
_entity_poly.pdbx_strand_id
1 'polypeptide(L)'
;SRQEVQDMLDRAQWRIRQIYENRPVLCRTLQDSFREALERCNDRYIDFNKVIDDELSMEIFFLAEYNTNRLTDGQWEVNAEEEALGPIPNDPASLPLHSEVVPEDLNREFPNIPQGPRAATVSPSSARTTPAVTAPFPKAKGKATKGRGKAAKGKDKAADVKGKEGYDKFGDAPSMLLPFPNGNITLAEICAFLPQSIKSWDLIDRLIWNGVVTVTLVTMINNMRTMPRGKVISSTIYRMMKGPMDQRAKTDPAYKNWTVGRHQNITKPSSYDENSVSVAGFRPPNSYRGSTTVPNIPFRDLANGVKQWPSGDDALDLTRCVRYCVDNSEEEWVYPDEFEDLLTHLDDFGPATVRPEHTDAESVNRNTKPTALNSAKETYKRKRDDRGRLIEKDQAIQSTDDQGTANEDVASDGEEDIETTANPKPKPNSKKRRREPTPSSDEDTSDEETPSPKRKRTAAKPRVKNSGRQPPSKKNP
;
A
#
# COMPACT_ATOMS: atom_id res chain seq x y z
N SER A 1 21.16 -4.66 20.98
CA SER A 1 21.68 -5.71 21.87
C SER A 1 22.85 -6.42 21.18
N ARG A 2 23.72 -7.15 21.90
CA ARG A 2 24.80 -7.93 21.27
C ARG A 2 24.28 -8.90 20.21
N GLN A 3 23.08 -9.44 20.43
CA GLN A 3 22.38 -10.31 19.48
C GLN A 3 22.01 -9.57 18.18
N GLU A 4 21.48 -8.35 18.27
CA GLU A 4 21.12 -7.58 17.07
C GLU A 4 22.33 -7.25 16.18
N VAL A 5 23.49 -6.98 16.79
CA VAL A 5 24.74 -6.76 16.05
C VAL A 5 25.21 -8.04 15.37
N GLN A 6 25.13 -9.18 16.05
CA GLN A 6 25.45 -10.48 15.46
C GLN A 6 24.50 -10.81 14.30
N ASP A 7 23.19 -10.65 14.48
CA ASP A 7 22.20 -10.88 13.43
C ASP A 7 22.40 -9.94 12.22
N MET A 8 22.93 -8.72 12.44
CA MET A 8 23.32 -7.83 11.34
C MET A 8 24.55 -8.34 10.59
N LEU A 9 25.58 -8.80 11.31
CA LEU A 9 26.80 -9.35 10.70
C LEU A 9 26.51 -10.65 9.93
N ASP A 10 25.69 -11.54 10.49
CA ASP A 10 25.31 -12.80 9.83
C ASP A 10 24.51 -12.53 8.54
N ARG A 11 23.63 -11.52 8.54
CA ARG A 11 22.90 -11.08 7.34
C ARG A 11 23.82 -10.43 6.31
N ALA A 12 24.82 -9.66 6.76
CA ALA A 12 25.82 -9.07 5.87
C ALA A 12 26.67 -10.15 5.22
N GLN A 13 27.16 -11.13 5.99
CA GLN A 13 27.92 -12.28 5.49
C GLN A 13 27.10 -13.12 4.51
N TRP A 14 25.84 -13.43 4.83
CA TRP A 14 24.96 -14.17 3.91
C TRP A 14 24.73 -13.41 2.60
N ARG A 15 24.54 -12.09 2.68
CA ARG A 15 24.33 -11.24 1.49
C ARG A 15 25.59 -11.12 0.64
N ILE A 16 26.75 -10.95 1.27
CA ILE A 16 28.06 -10.98 0.62
C ILE A 16 28.21 -12.30 -0.14
N ARG A 17 27.99 -13.43 0.53
CA ARG A 17 28.05 -14.76 -0.09
C ARG A 17 27.16 -14.88 -1.33
N GLN A 18 25.90 -14.45 -1.24
CA GLN A 18 24.97 -14.46 -2.38
C GLN A 18 25.38 -13.55 -3.54
N ILE A 19 25.99 -12.40 -3.24
CA ILE A 19 26.48 -11.47 -4.24
C ILE A 19 27.70 -12.07 -4.95
N TYR A 20 28.66 -12.65 -4.22
CA TYR A 20 29.89 -13.19 -4.79
C TYR A 20 29.75 -14.57 -5.45
N GLU A 21 28.78 -15.40 -5.04
CA GLU A 21 28.50 -16.70 -5.68
C GLU A 21 27.79 -16.57 -7.06
N ASN A 22 27.24 -15.39 -7.38
CA ASN A 22 26.44 -15.20 -8.59
C ASN A 22 26.92 -13.96 -9.38
N ARG A 23 27.78 -14.21 -10.37
CA ARG A 23 28.40 -13.16 -11.21
C ARG A 23 27.40 -12.15 -11.81
N PRO A 24 26.25 -12.55 -12.39
CA PRO A 24 25.20 -11.60 -12.80
C PRO A 24 24.69 -10.69 -11.67
N VAL A 25 24.50 -11.23 -10.46
CA VAL A 25 24.05 -10.47 -9.28
C VAL A 25 25.12 -9.51 -8.79
N LEU A 26 26.40 -9.93 -8.81
CA LEU A 26 27.53 -9.07 -8.52
C LEU A 26 27.59 -7.88 -9.49
N CYS A 27 27.57 -8.13 -10.79
CA CYS A 27 27.61 -7.08 -11.80
C CYS A 27 26.46 -6.08 -11.63
N ARG A 28 25.23 -6.55 -11.38
CA ARG A 28 24.08 -5.68 -11.15
C ARG A 28 24.23 -4.84 -9.88
N THR A 29 24.73 -5.45 -8.80
CA THR A 29 24.94 -4.74 -7.53
C THR A 29 26.01 -3.65 -7.65
N LEU A 30 27.09 -3.92 -8.38
CA LEU A 30 28.13 -2.92 -8.66
C LEU A 30 27.59 -1.77 -9.53
N GLN A 31 26.81 -2.09 -10.57
CA GLN A 31 26.15 -1.08 -11.41
C GLN A 31 25.18 -0.18 -10.63
N ASP A 32 24.41 -0.75 -9.70
CA ASP A 32 23.51 0.00 -8.85
C ASP A 32 24.28 0.90 -7.85
N SER A 33 25.38 0.40 -7.28
CA SER A 33 26.26 1.18 -6.39
C SER A 33 26.87 2.38 -7.12
N PHE A 34 27.40 2.15 -8.32
CA PHE A 34 27.97 3.18 -9.17
C PHE A 34 26.93 4.25 -9.55
N ARG A 35 25.69 3.85 -9.85
CA ARG A 35 24.59 4.79 -10.12
C ARG A 35 24.24 5.64 -8.91
N GLU A 36 24.14 5.06 -7.73
CA GLU A 36 23.85 5.81 -6.50
C GLU A 36 24.98 6.81 -6.17
N ALA A 37 26.23 6.43 -6.42
CA ALA A 37 27.38 7.32 -6.28
C ALA A 37 27.29 8.53 -7.24
N LEU A 38 26.94 8.30 -8.51
CA LEU A 38 26.70 9.36 -9.49
C LEU A 38 25.58 10.33 -9.06
N GLU A 39 24.47 9.80 -8.55
CA GLU A 39 23.36 10.60 -8.04
C GLU A 39 23.80 11.49 -6.85
N ARG A 40 24.61 10.93 -5.93
CA ARG A 40 25.17 11.71 -4.80
C ARG A 40 26.11 12.83 -5.26
N CYS A 41 26.89 12.62 -6.32
CA CYS A 41 27.74 13.66 -6.90
C CYS A 41 26.90 14.81 -7.48
N ASN A 42 25.81 14.49 -8.17
CA ASN A 42 24.91 15.49 -8.76
C ASN A 42 24.19 16.34 -7.70
N ASP A 43 23.84 15.75 -6.56
CA ASP A 43 23.03 16.43 -5.54
C ASP A 43 23.82 17.36 -4.60
N ARG A 44 25.16 17.25 -4.52
CA ARG A 44 25.90 17.81 -3.35
C ARG A 44 27.17 18.63 -3.59
N TYR A 45 27.53 19.02 -4.81
CA TYR A 45 28.84 19.66 -5.08
C TYR A 45 30.01 18.84 -4.50
N ILE A 46 29.88 17.51 -4.50
CA ILE A 46 30.94 16.62 -4.05
C ILE A 46 31.86 16.38 -5.25
N ASP A 47 33.17 16.47 -5.03
CA ASP A 47 34.17 16.17 -6.05
C ASP A 47 33.97 14.74 -6.57
N PHE A 48 33.58 14.65 -7.83
CA PHE A 48 33.27 13.40 -8.53
C PHE A 48 34.46 12.43 -8.50
N ASN A 49 35.68 12.95 -8.67
CA ASN A 49 36.88 12.12 -8.66
C ASN A 49 37.09 11.47 -7.31
N LYS A 50 36.80 12.19 -6.22
CA LYS A 50 36.92 11.65 -4.86
C LYS A 50 35.93 10.53 -4.60
N VAL A 51 34.69 10.66 -5.08
CA VAL A 51 33.66 9.61 -4.90
C VAL A 51 34.00 8.37 -5.71
N ILE A 52 34.47 8.55 -6.94
CA ILE A 52 34.96 7.44 -7.77
C ILE A 52 36.15 6.76 -7.11
N ASP A 53 37.14 7.51 -6.66
CA ASP A 53 38.33 6.95 -6.01
C ASP A 53 37.99 6.20 -4.72
N ASP A 54 37.07 6.72 -3.90
CA ASP A 54 36.61 6.07 -2.67
C ASP A 54 35.87 4.75 -2.98
N GLU A 55 34.99 4.73 -3.98
CA GLU A 55 34.25 3.52 -4.38
C GLU A 55 35.16 2.48 -5.07
N LEU A 56 36.04 2.90 -6.00
CA LEU A 56 37.03 2.01 -6.61
C LEU A 56 37.99 1.42 -5.57
N SER A 57 38.39 2.21 -4.57
CA SER A 57 39.23 1.72 -3.48
C SER A 57 38.52 0.64 -2.65
N MET A 58 37.21 0.79 -2.40
CA MET A 58 36.42 -0.26 -1.73
C MET A 58 36.29 -1.50 -2.59
N GLU A 59 36.05 -1.36 -3.89
CA GLU A 59 35.97 -2.51 -4.82
C GLU A 59 37.30 -3.27 -4.90
N ILE A 60 38.42 -2.56 -5.03
CA ILE A 60 39.77 -3.16 -5.02
C ILE A 60 40.02 -3.88 -3.70
N PHE A 61 39.63 -3.29 -2.57
CA PHE A 61 39.75 -3.91 -1.26
C PHE A 61 38.98 -5.23 -1.20
N PHE A 62 37.72 -5.26 -1.64
CA PHE A 62 36.91 -6.48 -1.65
C PHE A 62 37.46 -7.55 -2.60
N LEU A 63 37.95 -7.17 -3.78
CA LEU A 63 38.58 -8.09 -4.73
C LEU A 63 39.87 -8.68 -4.18
N ALA A 64 40.70 -7.86 -3.52
CA ALA A 64 41.92 -8.32 -2.87
C ALA A 64 41.61 -9.29 -1.71
N GLU A 65 40.58 -9.01 -0.91
CA GLU A 65 40.14 -9.87 0.18
C GLU A 65 39.53 -11.18 -0.34
N TYR A 66 38.74 -11.14 -1.43
CA TYR A 66 38.25 -12.34 -2.13
C TYR A 66 39.41 -13.19 -2.65
N ASN A 67 40.35 -12.59 -3.39
CA ASN A 67 41.53 -13.29 -3.91
C ASN A 67 42.40 -13.88 -2.79
N THR A 68 42.58 -13.15 -1.69
CA THR A 68 43.36 -13.63 -0.53
C THR A 68 42.70 -14.85 0.11
N ASN A 69 41.38 -14.80 0.32
CA ASN A 69 40.62 -15.92 0.89
C ASN A 69 40.50 -17.12 -0.07
N ARG A 70 40.58 -16.89 -1.39
CA ARG A 70 40.64 -17.93 -2.42
C ARG A 70 42.02 -18.61 -2.49
N LEU A 71 43.10 -17.86 -2.26
CA LEU A 71 44.49 -18.33 -2.43
C LEU A 71 45.14 -18.85 -1.14
N THR A 72 44.59 -18.52 0.03
CA THR A 72 44.97 -19.16 1.30
C THR A 72 44.08 -20.38 1.53
N ASP A 73 44.57 -21.43 2.19
CA ASP A 73 43.91 -22.74 2.43
C ASP A 73 42.57 -22.71 3.21
N GLY A 74 41.86 -21.57 3.19
CA GLY A 74 40.52 -21.44 3.74
C GLY A 74 39.50 -22.30 2.98
N GLN A 75 38.54 -22.85 3.72
CA GLN A 75 37.52 -23.83 3.31
C GLN A 75 36.50 -23.33 2.25
N TRP A 76 36.92 -22.51 1.28
CA TRP A 76 36.08 -22.15 0.15
C TRP A 76 36.28 -23.19 -0.95
N GLU A 77 35.30 -24.09 -1.10
CA GLU A 77 35.25 -25.01 -2.22
C GLU A 77 34.96 -24.23 -3.50
N VAL A 78 36.03 -23.87 -4.21
CA VAL A 78 35.97 -23.27 -5.56
C VAL A 78 35.53 -24.38 -6.51
N ASN A 79 34.45 -24.16 -7.27
CA ASN A 79 34.02 -25.15 -8.24
C ASN A 79 34.93 -25.16 -9.49
N ALA A 80 34.91 -26.23 -10.28
CA ALA A 80 35.79 -26.39 -11.43
C ALA A 80 35.62 -25.29 -12.51
N GLU A 81 34.44 -24.65 -12.58
CA GLU A 81 34.19 -23.53 -13.50
C GLU A 81 34.88 -22.24 -13.01
N GLU A 82 34.90 -21.99 -11.71
CA GLU A 82 35.58 -20.85 -11.08
C GLU A 82 37.10 -21.00 -11.07
N GLU A 83 37.61 -22.23 -10.97
CA GLU A 83 39.05 -22.52 -11.08
C GLU A 83 39.59 -22.19 -12.48
N ALA A 84 38.79 -22.48 -13.52
CA ALA A 84 39.14 -22.19 -14.91
C ALA A 84 39.23 -20.68 -15.24
N LEU A 85 38.61 -19.81 -14.42
CA LEU A 85 38.60 -18.35 -14.64
C LEU A 85 39.90 -17.65 -14.19
N GLY A 86 40.76 -18.34 -13.43
CA GLY A 86 41.98 -17.75 -12.87
C GLY A 86 41.72 -16.64 -11.83
N PRO A 87 42.77 -16.11 -11.18
CA PRO A 87 42.65 -14.99 -10.25
C PRO A 87 42.25 -13.71 -10.99
N ILE A 88 41.37 -12.92 -10.39
CA ILE A 88 41.01 -11.61 -10.95
C ILE A 88 42.25 -10.70 -10.82
N PRO A 89 42.70 -10.04 -11.91
CA PRO A 89 43.84 -9.14 -11.84
C PRO A 89 43.63 -8.02 -10.80
N ASN A 90 44.67 -7.72 -10.03
CA ASN A 90 44.64 -6.63 -9.05
C ASN A 90 44.80 -5.24 -9.69
N ASP A 91 45.08 -5.17 -10.99
CA ASP A 91 45.23 -3.92 -11.74
C ASP A 91 43.86 -3.46 -12.29
N PRO A 92 43.28 -2.35 -11.79
CA PRO A 92 41.98 -1.86 -12.24
C PRO A 92 41.93 -1.55 -13.74
N ALA A 93 43.07 -1.14 -14.33
CA ALA A 93 43.15 -0.83 -15.75
C ALA A 93 42.98 -2.07 -16.65
N SER A 94 43.17 -3.26 -16.09
CA SER A 94 42.98 -4.53 -16.80
C SER A 94 41.56 -5.10 -16.69
N LEU A 95 40.67 -4.44 -15.94
CA LEU A 95 39.26 -4.83 -15.85
C LEU A 95 38.53 -4.38 -17.13
N PRO A 96 37.88 -5.29 -17.87
CA PRO A 96 37.23 -4.97 -19.15
C PRO A 96 36.23 -3.81 -19.06
N LEU A 97 35.52 -3.71 -17.94
CA LEU A 97 34.54 -2.65 -17.70
C LEU A 97 35.22 -1.27 -17.58
N HIS A 98 36.40 -1.18 -16.96
CA HIS A 98 37.13 0.08 -16.84
C HIS A 98 37.67 0.52 -18.21
N SER A 99 38.17 -0.41 -19.03
CA SER A 99 38.59 -0.12 -20.41
C SER A 99 37.43 0.23 -21.36
N GLU A 100 36.21 -0.23 -21.07
CA GLU A 100 35.01 0.11 -21.85
C GLU A 100 34.37 1.45 -21.42
N VAL A 101 34.54 1.84 -20.15
CA VAL A 101 33.93 3.04 -19.57
C VAL A 101 34.88 4.24 -19.58
N VAL A 102 36.19 4.03 -19.59
CA VAL A 102 37.18 5.07 -19.87
C VAL A 102 37.23 5.29 -21.38
N PRO A 103 36.73 6.42 -21.92
CA PRO A 103 36.84 6.67 -23.34
C PRO A 103 38.29 7.01 -23.68
N GLU A 104 38.78 6.49 -24.81
CA GLU A 104 39.77 7.20 -25.61
C GLU A 104 39.31 8.68 -25.72
N ASP A 105 40.17 9.59 -25.25
CA ASP A 105 40.01 11.04 -25.18
C ASP A 105 38.96 11.61 -24.19
N LEU A 106 39.42 11.78 -22.95
CA LEU A 106 38.93 12.74 -21.94
C LEU A 106 39.01 14.23 -22.36
N ASN A 107 39.29 14.53 -23.64
CA ASN A 107 39.33 15.89 -24.20
C ASN A 107 38.03 16.31 -24.94
N ARG A 108 36.91 15.60 -24.71
CA ARG A 108 35.60 16.18 -25.06
C ARG A 108 35.24 17.24 -24.03
N GLU A 109 35.45 18.50 -24.37
CA GLU A 109 34.74 19.62 -23.74
C GLU A 109 33.24 19.33 -23.83
N PHE A 110 32.64 18.96 -22.70
CA PHE A 110 31.19 18.88 -22.61
C PHE A 110 30.65 20.30 -22.84
N PRO A 111 29.63 20.49 -23.71
CA PRO A 111 29.03 21.80 -23.86
C PRO A 111 28.52 22.23 -22.49
N ASN A 112 28.94 23.44 -22.05
CA ASN A 112 28.44 24.04 -20.83
C ASN A 112 26.91 23.99 -20.85
N ILE A 113 26.35 23.14 -19.99
CA ILE A 113 24.90 23.04 -19.81
C ILE A 113 24.46 24.44 -19.36
N PRO A 114 23.54 25.12 -20.07
CA PRO A 114 23.11 26.45 -19.72
C PRO A 114 22.55 26.43 -18.29
N GLN A 115 23.31 26.96 -17.34
CA GLN A 115 22.78 27.26 -16.04
C GLN A 115 21.77 28.38 -16.26
N GLY A 116 20.48 28.04 -16.21
CA GLY A 116 19.40 29.00 -16.30
C GLY A 116 19.62 30.17 -15.33
N PRO A 117 19.09 31.36 -15.65
CA PRO A 117 19.40 32.58 -14.92
C PRO A 117 19.14 32.38 -13.41
N ARG A 118 20.22 32.55 -12.63
CA ARG A 118 20.22 32.59 -11.18
C ARG A 118 19.09 33.51 -10.72
N ALA A 119 18.06 32.95 -10.10
CA ALA A 119 17.00 33.74 -9.47
C ALA A 119 17.65 34.66 -8.43
N ALA A 120 17.62 35.96 -8.71
CA ALA A 120 18.14 36.96 -7.80
C ALA A 120 17.39 36.87 -6.46
N THR A 121 18.15 36.74 -5.39
CA THR A 121 17.66 36.82 -4.01
C THR A 121 17.03 38.20 -3.79
N VAL A 122 15.70 38.28 -3.86
CA VAL A 122 14.97 39.52 -3.56
C VAL A 122 14.70 39.58 -2.06
N SER A 123 15.38 40.52 -1.39
CA SER A 123 15.11 40.93 -0.01
C SER A 123 13.68 41.50 0.14
N PRO A 124 13.00 41.27 1.27
CA PRO A 124 11.65 41.78 1.48
C PRO A 124 11.70 43.26 1.88
N SER A 125 11.15 44.14 1.04
CA SER A 125 10.94 45.56 1.36
C SER A 125 9.52 46.00 1.02
N SER A 126 8.83 46.43 2.08
CA SER A 126 7.75 47.43 2.18
C SER A 126 6.55 47.41 1.21
N ALA A 127 5.40 47.14 1.84
CA ALA A 127 4.14 47.88 1.78
C ALA A 127 3.69 48.43 0.40
N ARG A 128 2.63 47.83 -0.15
CA ARG A 128 1.75 48.54 -1.07
C ARG A 128 0.28 48.16 -0.92
N THR A 129 -0.50 49.21 -0.72
CA THR A 129 -1.94 49.37 -0.59
C THR A 129 -2.70 48.85 -1.82
N THR A 130 -3.73 48.04 -1.60
CA THR A 130 -4.72 47.65 -2.63
C THR A 130 -5.93 48.58 -2.59
N PRO A 131 -6.43 49.11 -3.73
CA PRO A 131 -7.76 49.67 -3.81
C PRO A 131 -8.79 48.57 -4.11
N ALA A 132 -9.87 48.55 -3.32
CA ALA A 132 -11.02 47.69 -3.50
C ALA A 132 -11.86 48.13 -4.71
N VAL A 133 -12.11 47.22 -5.65
CA VAL A 133 -13.11 47.37 -6.71
C VAL A 133 -14.25 46.41 -6.39
N THR A 134 -15.36 46.97 -5.92
CA THR A 134 -16.60 46.26 -5.62
C THR A 134 -17.58 46.51 -6.78
N ALA A 135 -17.90 45.48 -7.57
CA ALA A 135 -18.98 45.52 -8.55
C ALA A 135 -20.25 44.87 -7.96
N PRO A 136 -21.46 45.45 -8.17
CA PRO A 136 -22.69 44.95 -7.58
C PRO A 136 -23.42 43.94 -8.48
N PHE A 137 -23.86 42.81 -7.89
CA PHE A 137 -24.82 41.89 -8.50
C PHE A 137 -26.28 42.39 -8.34
N PRO A 138 -27.16 42.19 -9.35
CA PRO A 138 -28.55 42.63 -9.28
C PRO A 138 -29.43 41.69 -8.43
N LYS A 139 -30.25 42.29 -7.57
CA LYS A 139 -31.24 41.63 -6.71
C LYS A 139 -32.50 41.26 -7.51
N ALA A 140 -32.81 39.96 -7.56
CA ALA A 140 -34.12 39.46 -7.99
C ALA A 140 -35.18 39.65 -6.88
N LYS A 141 -36.31 40.27 -7.22
CA LYS A 141 -37.48 40.47 -6.34
C LYS A 141 -38.32 39.19 -6.29
N GLY A 142 -38.28 38.48 -5.17
CA GLY A 142 -39.20 37.40 -4.83
C GLY A 142 -40.34 37.89 -3.92
N LYS A 143 -41.59 37.63 -4.31
CA LYS A 143 -42.83 38.02 -3.63
C LYS A 143 -42.97 37.38 -2.23
N ALA A 144 -43.43 38.19 -1.28
CA ALA A 144 -43.73 37.79 0.09
C ALA A 144 -45.07 37.05 0.20
N THR A 145 -45.05 35.84 0.75
CA THR A 145 -46.22 35.16 1.31
C THR A 145 -46.12 35.20 2.84
N LYS A 146 -47.07 35.90 3.47
CA LYS A 146 -47.20 36.01 4.94
C LYS A 146 -47.69 34.67 5.52
N GLY A 147 -46.78 33.89 6.09
CA GLY A 147 -47.08 32.75 6.96
C GLY A 147 -46.74 33.08 8.41
N ARG A 148 -47.76 33.27 9.24
CA ARG A 148 -47.67 33.55 10.69
C ARG A 148 -47.37 32.24 11.42
N GLY A 149 -46.13 32.02 11.84
CA GLY A 149 -45.67 30.82 12.54
C GLY A 149 -44.75 31.17 13.72
N LYS A 150 -45.02 30.56 14.87
CA LYS A 150 -44.54 30.90 16.21
C LYS A 150 -43.01 30.85 16.36
N ALA A 151 -42.46 31.86 17.05
CA ALA A 151 -41.07 31.94 17.46
C ALA A 151 -40.73 30.83 18.48
N ALA A 152 -40.00 29.81 18.04
CA ALA A 152 -39.26 28.92 18.93
C ALA A 152 -37.84 29.48 19.08
N LYS A 153 -37.48 29.89 20.30
CA LYS A 153 -36.10 30.19 20.72
C LYS A 153 -35.28 28.89 20.59
N GLY A 154 -34.70 28.64 19.42
CA GLY A 154 -33.64 27.66 19.23
C GLY A 154 -32.35 28.23 19.80
N LYS A 155 -31.85 27.66 20.88
CA LYS A 155 -30.47 27.88 21.32
C LYS A 155 -29.56 27.27 20.26
N ASP A 156 -28.87 28.12 19.51
CA ASP A 156 -27.74 27.75 18.66
C ASP A 156 -26.60 27.23 19.55
N LYS A 157 -26.71 25.97 19.99
CA LYS A 157 -25.55 25.22 20.45
C LYS A 157 -24.75 24.88 19.20
N ALA A 158 -23.74 25.67 18.92
CA ALA A 158 -22.59 25.26 18.13
C ALA A 158 -22.04 23.98 18.77
N ALA A 159 -22.56 22.83 18.34
CA ALA A 159 -22.09 21.55 18.78
C ALA A 159 -20.67 21.39 18.24
N ASP A 160 -19.70 21.40 19.15
CA ASP A 160 -18.33 20.99 18.93
C ASP A 160 -18.36 19.62 18.20
N VAL A 161 -18.25 19.62 16.86
CA VAL A 161 -18.26 18.40 16.01
C VAL A 161 -16.90 17.71 16.10
N LYS A 162 -16.39 17.49 17.31
CA LYS A 162 -15.15 16.76 17.59
C LYS A 162 -15.25 15.24 17.39
N GLY A 163 -16.37 14.74 16.85
CA GLY A 163 -16.69 13.32 16.87
C GLY A 163 -16.52 12.54 15.57
N LYS A 164 -16.24 13.18 14.43
CA LYS A 164 -16.24 12.50 13.11
C LYS A 164 -14.98 12.67 12.27
N GLU A 165 -13.96 13.38 12.76
CA GLU A 165 -12.73 13.68 12.01
C GLU A 165 -11.84 12.45 11.69
N GLY A 166 -12.17 11.26 12.19
CA GLY A 166 -11.26 10.12 12.11
C GLY A 166 -11.34 9.23 10.86
N TYR A 167 -12.49 9.17 10.17
CA TYR A 167 -12.79 8.04 9.28
C TYR A 167 -12.40 8.23 7.82
N ASP A 168 -12.48 9.46 7.30
CA ASP A 168 -12.20 9.73 5.90
C ASP A 168 -10.76 10.18 5.71
N LYS A 169 -9.83 9.21 5.62
CA LYS A 169 -8.39 9.49 5.45
C LYS A 169 -8.06 10.06 4.07
N PHE A 170 -8.96 9.93 3.09
CA PHE A 170 -8.77 10.26 1.68
C PHE A 170 -9.57 11.50 1.25
N GLY A 171 -9.75 12.46 2.17
CA GLY A 171 -10.62 13.62 1.92
C GLY A 171 -10.17 14.55 0.80
N ASP A 172 -8.91 14.45 0.38
CA ASP A 172 -8.30 15.18 -0.74
C ASP A 172 -8.20 14.36 -2.03
N ALA A 173 -8.55 13.08 -1.99
CA ALA A 173 -8.51 12.21 -3.15
C ALA A 173 -9.82 12.29 -3.95
N PRO A 174 -9.79 11.95 -5.25
CA PRO A 174 -10.99 11.91 -6.07
C PRO A 174 -12.08 11.03 -5.48
N SER A 175 -13.33 11.38 -5.81
CA SER A 175 -14.51 10.69 -5.30
C SER A 175 -14.43 9.19 -5.59
N MET A 176 -14.84 8.37 -4.62
CA MET A 176 -14.97 6.93 -4.85
C MET A 176 -15.99 6.57 -5.93
N LEU A 177 -16.85 7.48 -6.37
CA LEU A 177 -17.85 7.20 -7.41
C LEU A 177 -17.37 7.58 -8.81
N LEU A 178 -16.15 8.12 -8.92
CA LEU A 178 -15.57 8.50 -10.21
C LEU A 178 -15.40 7.24 -11.08
N PRO A 179 -15.83 7.25 -12.35
CA PRO A 179 -15.70 6.09 -13.22
C PRO A 179 -14.24 5.79 -13.55
N PHE A 180 -13.99 4.57 -14.04
CA PHE A 180 -12.72 4.22 -14.68
C PHE A 180 -12.79 4.51 -16.18
N PRO A 181 -11.69 4.94 -16.81
CA PRO A 181 -11.63 5.10 -18.25
C PRO A 181 -11.52 3.73 -18.93
N ASN A 182 -11.63 3.73 -20.25
CA ASN A 182 -11.15 2.63 -21.06
C ASN A 182 -9.64 2.80 -21.23
N GLY A 183 -8.85 1.94 -20.59
CA GLY A 183 -7.40 2.06 -20.64
C GLY A 183 -6.67 1.22 -19.61
N ASN A 184 -5.34 1.40 -19.58
CA ASN A 184 -4.44 0.72 -18.68
C ASN A 184 -4.07 1.64 -17.52
N ILE A 185 -4.17 1.13 -16.28
CA ILE A 185 -3.77 1.86 -15.08
C ILE A 185 -3.01 0.91 -14.16
N THR A 186 -1.77 1.28 -13.80
CA THR A 186 -0.92 0.47 -12.91
C THR A 186 -1.42 0.52 -11.46
N LEU A 187 -0.96 -0.42 -10.63
CA LEU A 187 -1.22 -0.40 -9.19
C LEU A 187 -0.77 0.90 -8.51
N ALA A 188 0.38 1.43 -8.93
CA ALA A 188 0.94 2.67 -8.40
C ALA A 188 0.10 3.88 -8.79
N GLU A 189 -0.38 3.95 -10.03
CA GLU A 189 -1.29 5.00 -10.49
C GLU A 189 -2.61 4.98 -9.72
N ILE A 190 -3.17 3.80 -9.47
CA ILE A 190 -4.34 3.63 -8.60
C ILE A 190 -4.07 4.18 -7.19
N CYS A 191 -2.91 3.85 -6.60
CA CYS A 191 -2.58 4.28 -5.24
C CYS A 191 -2.31 5.79 -5.15
N ALA A 192 -1.70 6.37 -6.18
CA ALA A 192 -1.34 7.78 -6.24
C ALA A 192 -2.55 8.67 -6.59
N PHE A 193 -3.27 8.37 -7.66
CA PHE A 193 -4.30 9.24 -8.20
C PHE A 193 -5.72 8.85 -7.78
N LEU A 194 -5.99 7.55 -7.62
CA LEU A 194 -7.36 7.03 -7.43
C LEU A 194 -7.49 6.12 -6.20
N PRO A 195 -6.95 6.46 -5.01
CA PRO A 195 -6.89 5.50 -3.89
C PRO A 195 -8.27 5.08 -3.37
N GLN A 196 -9.29 5.92 -3.58
CA GLN A 196 -10.68 5.59 -3.19
C GLN A 196 -11.32 4.52 -4.10
N SER A 197 -10.77 4.29 -5.29
CA SER A 197 -11.27 3.32 -6.27
C SER A 197 -11.12 1.87 -5.81
N ILE A 198 -10.27 1.60 -4.80
CA ILE A 198 -10.09 0.29 -4.12
C ILE A 198 -11.40 -0.23 -3.49
N LYS A 199 -12.46 0.57 -3.46
CA LYS A 199 -13.82 0.16 -3.07
C LYS A 199 -14.60 -0.53 -4.22
N SER A 200 -14.05 -0.60 -5.44
CA SER A 200 -14.69 -1.25 -6.59
C SER A 200 -14.56 -2.77 -6.48
N TRP A 201 -15.62 -3.52 -6.78
CA TRP A 201 -15.54 -5.00 -6.76
C TRP A 201 -14.55 -5.53 -7.78
N ASP A 202 -14.58 -4.97 -8.99
CA ASP A 202 -13.75 -5.39 -10.10
C ASP A 202 -12.27 -5.14 -9.78
N LEU A 203 -11.98 -3.99 -9.16
CA LEU A 203 -10.62 -3.69 -8.71
C LEU A 203 -10.17 -4.57 -7.55
N ILE A 204 -11.03 -4.84 -6.56
CA ILE A 204 -10.68 -5.72 -5.43
C ILE A 204 -10.36 -7.15 -5.92
N ASP A 205 -11.12 -7.67 -6.88
CA ASP A 205 -10.87 -8.96 -7.52
C ASP A 205 -9.49 -8.96 -8.20
N ARG A 206 -9.22 -7.99 -9.09
CA ARG A 206 -7.91 -7.83 -9.75
C ARG A 206 -6.77 -7.80 -8.74
N LEU A 207 -6.85 -6.92 -7.73
CA LEU A 207 -5.80 -6.75 -6.74
C LEU A 207 -5.51 -8.05 -5.98
N ILE A 208 -6.53 -8.74 -5.49
CA ILE A 208 -6.31 -9.92 -4.64
C ILE A 208 -5.87 -11.13 -5.47
N TRP A 209 -6.41 -11.31 -6.68
CA TRP A 209 -6.00 -12.40 -7.57
C TRP A 209 -4.58 -12.23 -8.11
N ASN A 210 -4.11 -11.00 -8.25
CA ASN A 210 -2.70 -10.66 -8.56
C ASN A 210 -1.78 -10.62 -7.32
N GLY A 211 -2.24 -11.12 -6.17
CA GLY A 211 -1.41 -11.26 -4.98
C GLY A 211 -1.16 -9.97 -4.20
N VAL A 212 -1.86 -8.87 -4.52
CA VAL A 212 -1.76 -7.62 -3.76
C VAL A 212 -2.33 -7.81 -2.37
N VAL A 213 -1.52 -7.52 -1.36
CA VAL A 213 -1.91 -7.61 0.05
C VAL A 213 -2.16 -6.22 0.64
N THR A 214 -2.93 -6.14 1.72
CA THR A 214 -3.30 -4.84 2.32
C THR A 214 -2.10 -4.02 2.78
N VAL A 215 -1.00 -4.68 3.19
CA VAL A 215 0.23 -3.98 3.61
C VAL A 215 0.94 -3.29 2.44
N THR A 216 0.83 -3.84 1.22
CA THR A 216 1.36 -3.23 0.00
C THR A 216 0.62 -1.94 -0.29
N LEU A 217 -0.72 -1.98 -0.35
CA LEU A 217 -1.56 -0.81 -0.58
C LEU A 217 -1.31 0.29 0.45
N VAL A 218 -1.19 -0.08 1.73
CA VAL A 218 -0.88 0.86 2.82
C VAL A 218 0.48 1.53 2.59
N THR A 219 1.50 0.75 2.23
CA THR A 219 2.85 1.26 1.96
C THR A 219 2.82 2.23 0.78
N MET A 220 2.28 1.81 -0.35
CA MET A 220 2.22 2.61 -1.57
C MET A 220 1.42 3.90 -1.37
N ILE A 221 0.21 3.84 -0.82
CA ILE A 221 -0.64 5.02 -0.59
C ILE A 221 0.04 6.02 0.34
N ASN A 222 0.60 5.57 1.47
CA ASN A 222 1.27 6.48 2.41
C ASN A 222 2.58 7.07 1.84
N ASN A 223 3.21 6.37 0.88
CA ASN A 223 4.41 6.85 0.19
C ASN A 223 4.06 7.81 -0.94
N MET A 224 3.00 7.57 -1.69
CA MET A 224 2.62 8.36 -2.87
C MET A 224 1.71 9.53 -2.57
N ARG A 225 1.00 9.55 -1.43
CA ARG A 225 0.07 10.63 -1.08
C ARG A 225 0.36 11.28 0.26
N THR A 226 -0.04 12.54 0.36
CA THR A 226 -0.19 13.24 1.63
C THR A 226 -1.53 12.87 2.24
N MET A 227 -1.54 12.49 3.52
CA MET A 227 -2.77 12.08 4.20
C MET A 227 -3.11 13.10 5.29
N PRO A 228 -3.94 14.13 5.00
CA PRO A 228 -4.18 15.24 5.91
C PRO A 228 -4.82 14.79 7.23
N ARG A 229 -5.53 13.66 7.23
CA ARG A 229 -6.15 13.07 8.43
C ARG A 229 -5.33 11.91 9.02
N GLY A 230 -4.04 11.83 8.70
CA GLY A 230 -3.10 10.82 9.20
C GLY A 230 -2.99 9.58 8.32
N LYS A 231 -1.92 8.80 8.55
CA LYS A 231 -1.56 7.63 7.74
C LYS A 231 -2.68 6.58 7.68
N VAL A 232 -2.79 5.94 6.53
CA VAL A 232 -3.65 4.77 6.33
C VAL A 232 -2.99 3.57 6.99
N ILE A 233 -3.81 2.69 7.55
CA ILE A 233 -3.39 1.41 8.15
C ILE A 233 -4.15 0.26 7.49
N SER A 234 -3.67 -0.97 7.64
CA SER A 234 -4.24 -2.15 6.95
C SER A 234 -5.72 -2.37 7.26
N SER A 235 -6.16 -2.02 8.48
CA SER A 235 -7.57 -2.13 8.86
C SER A 235 -8.48 -1.13 8.12
N THR A 236 -7.96 0.05 7.75
CA THR A 236 -8.68 1.03 6.91
C THR A 236 -8.91 0.47 5.52
N ILE A 237 -7.85 -0.05 4.88
CA ILE A 237 -7.93 -0.68 3.55
C ILE A 237 -8.89 -1.87 3.57
N TYR A 238 -8.76 -2.76 4.57
CA TYR A 238 -9.67 -3.88 4.73
C TYR A 238 -11.14 -3.43 4.83
N ARG A 239 -11.44 -2.38 5.61
CA ARG A 239 -12.81 -1.84 5.73
C ARG A 239 -13.32 -1.25 4.41
N MET A 240 -12.45 -0.62 3.62
CA MET A 240 -12.80 -0.09 2.30
C MET A 240 -13.21 -1.21 1.34
N MET A 241 -12.54 -2.35 1.37
CA MET A 241 -12.87 -3.50 0.52
C MET A 241 -14.09 -4.29 1.04
N LYS A 242 -14.18 -4.45 2.37
CA LYS A 242 -15.19 -5.30 3.01
C LYS A 242 -16.61 -4.83 2.74
N GLY A 243 -16.88 -3.53 2.88
CA GLY A 243 -18.23 -2.98 2.69
C GLY A 243 -18.80 -3.34 1.31
N PRO A 244 -18.11 -3.02 0.21
CA PRO A 244 -18.46 -3.46 -1.13
C PRO A 244 -18.60 -4.99 -1.22
N MET A 245 -17.64 -5.78 -0.76
CA MET A 245 -17.71 -7.24 -0.91
C MET A 245 -18.87 -7.89 -0.15
N ASP A 246 -19.25 -7.35 1.02
CA ASP A 246 -20.46 -7.78 1.74
C ASP A 246 -21.75 -7.49 0.96
N GLN A 247 -21.72 -6.53 0.04
CA GLN A 247 -22.85 -6.24 -0.84
C GLN A 247 -22.87 -7.19 -2.04
N ARG A 248 -21.70 -7.51 -2.60
CA ARG A 248 -21.56 -8.55 -3.62
C ARG A 248 -21.99 -9.91 -3.11
N ALA A 249 -21.67 -10.23 -1.86
CA ALA A 249 -22.07 -11.47 -1.19
C ALA A 249 -23.60 -11.71 -1.15
N LYS A 250 -24.41 -10.67 -1.38
CA LYS A 250 -25.87 -10.79 -1.47
C LYS A 250 -26.34 -11.28 -2.84
N THR A 251 -25.58 -11.00 -3.88
CA THR A 251 -25.86 -11.41 -5.26
C THR A 251 -25.08 -12.67 -5.64
N ASP A 252 -23.88 -12.83 -5.10
CA ASP A 252 -22.98 -13.95 -5.37
C ASP A 252 -22.61 -14.67 -4.06
N PRO A 253 -23.16 -15.88 -3.82
CA PRO A 253 -22.88 -16.66 -2.63
C PRO A 253 -21.41 -17.03 -2.42
N ALA A 254 -20.58 -17.05 -3.47
CA ALA A 254 -19.14 -17.34 -3.35
C ALA A 254 -18.41 -16.31 -2.47
N TYR A 255 -18.95 -15.09 -2.40
CA TYR A 255 -18.43 -14.00 -1.58
C TYR A 255 -19.04 -13.97 -0.17
N LYS A 256 -19.85 -14.95 0.23
CA LYS A 256 -20.42 -15.00 1.58
C LYS A 256 -19.32 -15.08 2.65
N ASN A 257 -19.44 -14.24 3.67
CA ASN A 257 -18.44 -14.11 4.74
C ASN A 257 -17.03 -13.79 4.18
N TRP A 258 -16.99 -12.92 3.18
CA TRP A 258 -15.77 -12.52 2.52
C TRP A 258 -14.71 -12.01 3.51
N THR A 259 -13.47 -12.46 3.26
CA THR A 259 -12.24 -11.93 3.84
C THR A 259 -11.17 -11.97 2.75
N VAL A 260 -10.09 -11.19 2.89
CA VAL A 260 -8.98 -11.20 1.93
C VAL A 260 -8.42 -12.62 1.73
N GLY A 261 -8.22 -13.37 2.83
CA GLY A 261 -7.72 -14.75 2.75
C GLY A 261 -8.70 -15.72 2.10
N ARG A 262 -10.01 -15.57 2.33
CA ARG A 262 -11.03 -16.42 1.65
C ARG A 262 -11.17 -16.10 0.18
N HIS A 263 -10.92 -14.86 -0.23
CA HIS A 263 -11.01 -14.45 -1.63
C HIS A 263 -10.01 -15.20 -2.51
N GLN A 264 -8.82 -15.53 -1.99
CA GLN A 264 -7.84 -16.33 -2.73
C GLN A 264 -8.35 -17.72 -3.14
N ASN A 265 -9.37 -18.24 -2.44
CA ASN A 265 -9.99 -19.53 -2.75
C ASN A 265 -11.22 -19.42 -3.66
N ILE A 266 -11.63 -18.20 -4.04
CA ILE A 266 -12.72 -17.99 -4.99
C ILE A 266 -12.18 -18.28 -6.39
N THR A 267 -12.89 -19.11 -7.15
CA THR A 267 -12.51 -19.48 -8.52
C THR A 267 -12.44 -18.25 -9.41
N LYS A 268 -11.26 -18.04 -10.02
CA LYS A 268 -11.03 -17.00 -11.02
C LYS A 268 -11.88 -17.30 -12.27
N PRO A 269 -12.52 -16.31 -12.90
CA PRO A 269 -13.13 -16.48 -14.21
C PRO A 269 -12.11 -17.01 -15.22
N SER A 270 -12.53 -17.87 -16.16
CA SER A 270 -11.63 -18.41 -17.19
C SER A 270 -11.06 -17.35 -18.13
N SER A 271 -11.73 -16.20 -18.24
CA SER A 271 -11.30 -15.03 -19.01
C SER A 271 -10.39 -14.08 -18.24
N TYR A 272 -10.02 -14.40 -16.99
CA TYR A 272 -9.19 -13.54 -16.18
C TYR A 272 -7.73 -13.63 -16.61
N ASP A 273 -7.12 -12.47 -16.89
CA ASP A 273 -5.72 -12.34 -17.24
C ASP A 273 -4.96 -11.64 -16.09
N GLU A 274 -3.99 -12.35 -15.52
CA GLU A 274 -3.16 -11.89 -14.40
C GLU A 274 -2.19 -10.77 -14.83
N ASN A 275 -1.81 -10.73 -16.10
CA ASN A 275 -0.88 -9.75 -16.64
C ASN A 275 -1.57 -8.47 -17.12
N SER A 276 -2.90 -8.46 -17.14
CA SER A 276 -3.67 -7.29 -17.58
C SER A 276 -3.73 -6.23 -16.48
N VAL A 277 -3.33 -5.01 -16.85
CA VAL A 277 -3.49 -3.80 -16.05
C VAL A 277 -4.66 -2.93 -16.52
N SER A 278 -5.47 -3.46 -17.44
CA SER A 278 -6.64 -2.75 -17.95
C SER A 278 -7.68 -2.54 -16.84
N VAL A 279 -8.32 -1.37 -16.87
CA VAL A 279 -9.49 -1.05 -16.05
C VAL A 279 -10.75 -0.85 -16.89
N ALA A 280 -10.68 -1.16 -18.19
CA ALA A 280 -11.82 -1.02 -19.09
C ALA A 280 -13.02 -1.84 -18.61
N GLY A 281 -14.18 -1.21 -18.53
CA GLY A 281 -15.42 -1.83 -18.03
C GLY A 281 -15.48 -2.03 -16.51
N PHE A 282 -14.48 -1.59 -15.74
CA PHE A 282 -14.55 -1.65 -14.28
C PHE A 282 -15.66 -0.73 -13.76
N ARG A 283 -16.45 -1.21 -12.81
CA ARG A 283 -17.56 -0.45 -12.27
C ARG A 283 -17.07 0.42 -11.12
N PRO A 284 -17.53 1.67 -11.02
CA PRO A 284 -17.27 2.45 -9.82
C PRO A 284 -17.97 1.81 -8.62
N PRO A 285 -17.42 1.98 -7.41
CA PRO A 285 -18.07 1.61 -6.16
C PRO A 285 -19.56 2.03 -6.13
N ASN A 286 -20.43 1.17 -5.58
CA ASN A 286 -21.87 1.43 -5.42
C ASN A 286 -22.71 1.64 -6.70
N SER A 287 -22.15 1.48 -7.90
CA SER A 287 -22.90 1.45 -9.17
C SER A 287 -24.11 0.50 -9.13
N TYR A 288 -23.98 -0.64 -8.45
CA TYR A 288 -25.05 -1.64 -8.26
C TYR A 288 -26.28 -1.15 -7.48
N ARG A 289 -26.22 0.02 -6.82
CA ARG A 289 -27.36 0.62 -6.10
C ARG A 289 -28.13 1.66 -6.93
N GLY A 290 -27.85 1.75 -8.24
CA GLY A 290 -28.38 2.84 -9.07
C GLY A 290 -27.78 4.19 -8.65
N SER A 291 -26.53 4.20 -8.21
CA SER A 291 -25.84 5.43 -7.82
C SER A 291 -25.75 6.37 -9.01
N THR A 292 -26.05 7.64 -8.78
CA THR A 292 -25.68 8.73 -9.67
C THR A 292 -24.17 8.72 -9.85
N THR A 293 -23.73 8.71 -11.11
CA THR A 293 -22.35 9.03 -11.49
C THR A 293 -22.00 10.41 -10.94
N VAL A 294 -20.76 10.56 -10.48
CA VAL A 294 -20.24 11.90 -10.15
C VAL A 294 -19.85 12.62 -11.43
N PRO A 295 -19.89 13.96 -11.44
CA PRO A 295 -19.35 14.73 -12.55
C PRO A 295 -17.90 14.35 -12.82
N ASN A 296 -17.53 14.39 -14.08
CA ASN A 296 -16.16 14.28 -14.53
C ASN A 296 -15.31 15.41 -13.90
N ILE A 297 -14.01 15.18 -13.75
CA ILE A 297 -13.09 16.14 -13.12
C ILE A 297 -11.93 16.45 -14.05
N PRO A 298 -11.34 17.66 -14.00
CA PRO A 298 -10.12 17.95 -14.73
C PRO A 298 -9.00 16.96 -14.38
N PHE A 299 -8.22 16.51 -15.37
CA PHE A 299 -7.10 15.60 -15.13
C PHE A 299 -6.10 16.15 -14.11
N ARG A 300 -5.81 17.45 -14.18
CA ARG A 300 -4.93 18.15 -13.22
C ARG A 300 -5.37 17.98 -11.76
N ASP A 301 -6.66 17.84 -11.50
CA ASP A 301 -7.19 17.68 -10.14
C ASP A 301 -6.87 16.30 -9.55
N LEU A 302 -6.52 15.31 -10.37
CA LEU A 302 -6.04 14.00 -9.89
C LEU A 302 -4.69 14.11 -9.16
N ALA A 303 -3.88 15.12 -9.48
CA ALA A 303 -2.60 15.38 -8.81
C ALA A 303 -2.76 15.93 -7.39
N ASN A 304 -3.97 16.34 -6.99
CA ASN A 304 -4.21 16.86 -5.64
C ASN A 304 -3.88 15.82 -4.57
N GLY A 305 -2.99 16.21 -3.65
CA GLY A 305 -2.54 15.35 -2.55
C GLY A 305 -1.49 14.30 -2.93
N VAL A 306 -1.03 14.27 -4.19
CA VAL A 306 0.09 13.41 -4.61
C VAL A 306 1.40 13.99 -4.06
N LYS A 307 2.11 13.18 -3.27
CA LYS A 307 3.41 13.49 -2.66
C LYS A 307 4.57 12.97 -3.52
N GLN A 308 4.40 11.78 -4.08
CA GLN A 308 5.37 11.15 -4.97
C GLN A 308 4.62 10.63 -6.18
N TRP A 309 5.02 11.09 -7.36
CA TRP A 309 4.45 10.65 -8.63
C TRP A 309 4.92 9.23 -8.94
N PRO A 310 4.06 8.38 -9.54
CA PRO A 310 4.54 7.15 -10.17
C PRO A 310 5.62 7.48 -11.22
N SER A 311 6.60 6.59 -11.35
CA SER A 311 7.71 6.72 -12.31
C SER A 311 8.21 5.35 -12.76
N GLY A 312 8.98 5.31 -13.86
CA GLY A 312 9.51 4.05 -14.40
C GLY A 312 8.40 3.04 -14.69
N ASP A 313 8.60 1.79 -14.23
CA ASP A 313 7.63 0.70 -14.40
C ASP A 313 6.36 0.82 -13.55
N ASP A 314 6.31 1.80 -12.64
CA ASP A 314 5.12 2.11 -11.86
C ASP A 314 4.26 3.19 -12.54
N ALA A 315 4.76 3.86 -13.59
CA ALA A 315 4.00 4.84 -14.37
C ALA A 315 3.58 4.29 -15.74
N LEU A 316 2.36 4.62 -16.18
CA LEU A 316 1.87 4.29 -17.51
C LEU A 316 1.04 5.47 -18.06
N ASP A 317 -0.15 5.19 -18.58
CA ASP A 317 -0.98 6.14 -19.32
C ASP A 317 -1.54 7.24 -18.42
N LEU A 318 -2.05 6.90 -17.23
CA LEU A 318 -2.66 7.89 -16.34
C LEU A 318 -1.63 8.92 -15.84
N THR A 319 -0.42 8.49 -15.55
CA THR A 319 0.68 9.38 -15.12
C THR A 319 1.03 10.38 -16.22
N ARG A 320 1.08 9.94 -17.48
CA ARG A 320 1.33 10.81 -18.65
C ARG A 320 0.24 11.86 -18.79
N CYS A 321 -1.03 11.44 -18.77
CA CYS A 321 -2.19 12.34 -18.84
C CYS A 321 -2.20 13.39 -17.72
N VAL A 322 -2.07 12.94 -16.47
CA VAL A 322 -2.11 13.85 -15.33
C VAL A 322 -0.94 14.81 -15.34
N ARG A 323 0.27 14.36 -15.70
CA ARG A 323 1.46 15.23 -15.79
C ARG A 323 1.28 16.30 -16.87
N TYR A 324 0.85 15.91 -18.07
CA TYR A 324 0.61 16.86 -19.14
C TYR A 324 -0.41 17.94 -18.77
N CYS A 325 -1.55 17.57 -18.17
CA CYS A 325 -2.56 18.55 -17.77
C CYS A 325 -2.15 19.43 -16.58
N VAL A 326 -1.17 19.00 -15.78
CA VAL A 326 -0.56 19.84 -14.75
C VAL A 326 0.38 20.86 -15.40
N ASP A 327 1.15 20.45 -16.41
CA ASP A 327 2.11 21.32 -17.10
C ASP A 327 1.44 22.28 -18.09
N ASN A 328 0.27 21.92 -18.63
CA ASN A 328 -0.52 22.70 -19.61
C ASN A 328 -1.89 23.06 -19.01
N SER A 329 -1.87 23.90 -17.96
CA SER A 329 -3.05 24.23 -17.15
C SER A 329 -4.17 24.98 -17.90
N GLU A 330 -3.84 25.57 -19.05
CA GLU A 330 -4.74 26.26 -19.96
C GLU A 330 -5.65 25.31 -20.76
N GLU A 331 -5.24 24.05 -20.90
CA GLU A 331 -6.05 23.01 -21.52
C GLU A 331 -6.95 22.34 -20.47
N GLU A 332 -8.24 22.18 -20.78
CA GLU A 332 -9.24 21.65 -19.84
C GLU A 332 -9.66 20.23 -20.17
N TRP A 333 -8.69 19.31 -20.17
CA TRP A 333 -8.98 17.88 -20.33
C TRP A 333 -9.69 17.29 -19.12
N VAL A 334 -10.71 16.46 -19.36
CA VAL A 334 -11.61 15.94 -18.33
C VAL A 334 -11.57 14.42 -18.21
N TYR A 335 -11.29 13.92 -17.01
CA TYR A 335 -11.31 12.52 -16.64
C TYR A 335 -12.71 12.07 -16.18
N PRO A 336 -13.18 10.86 -16.55
CA PRO A 336 -12.47 9.83 -17.32
C PRO A 336 -12.76 9.85 -18.82
N ASP A 337 -13.73 10.65 -19.27
CA ASP A 337 -14.31 10.54 -20.61
C ASP A 337 -13.29 10.85 -21.73
N GLU A 338 -12.42 11.83 -21.53
CA GLU A 338 -11.43 12.24 -22.55
C GLU A 338 -10.08 11.54 -22.37
N PHE A 339 -10.03 10.42 -21.63
CA PHE A 339 -8.77 9.71 -21.37
C PHE A 339 -8.12 9.18 -22.66
N GLU A 340 -8.89 8.53 -23.54
CA GLU A 340 -8.39 7.99 -24.80
C GLU A 340 -8.02 9.11 -25.80
N ASP A 341 -8.83 10.18 -25.84
CA ASP A 341 -8.60 11.35 -26.68
C ASP A 341 -7.31 12.07 -26.25
N LEU A 342 -7.12 12.26 -24.94
CA LEU A 342 -5.90 12.83 -24.40
C LEU A 342 -4.69 11.95 -24.72
N LEU A 343 -4.77 10.62 -24.57
CA LEU A 343 -3.65 9.75 -24.96
C LEU A 343 -3.30 9.84 -26.45
N THR A 344 -4.30 10.06 -27.31
CA THR A 344 -4.09 10.30 -28.74
C THR A 344 -3.47 11.68 -29.00
N HIS A 345 -3.76 12.66 -28.13
CA HIS A 345 -3.21 14.01 -28.19
C HIS A 345 -1.76 14.10 -27.68
N LEU A 346 -1.41 13.35 -26.63
CA LEU A 346 -0.10 13.45 -25.97
C LEU A 346 1.08 13.07 -26.86
N ASP A 347 0.89 12.20 -27.86
CA ASP A 347 1.97 11.71 -28.71
C ASP A 347 1.41 11.08 -30.01
N ASP A 348 2.22 11.07 -31.08
CA ASP A 348 2.00 10.29 -32.31
C ASP A 348 1.92 8.75 -32.07
N PHE A 349 2.24 8.29 -30.84
CA PHE A 349 2.39 6.88 -30.50
C PHE A 349 1.20 6.27 -29.74
N GLY A 350 0.24 7.08 -29.26
CA GLY A 350 -0.96 6.61 -28.56
C GLY A 350 -0.70 5.97 -27.17
N PRO A 351 -1.54 5.02 -26.74
CA PRO A 351 -1.40 4.32 -25.46
C PRO A 351 -0.05 3.64 -25.30
N ALA A 352 0.54 3.75 -24.11
CA ALA A 352 1.84 3.13 -23.83
C ALA A 352 1.74 1.60 -23.87
N THR A 353 2.77 0.96 -24.43
CA THR A 353 2.85 -0.50 -24.45
C THR A 353 2.98 -1.05 -23.03
N VAL A 354 2.04 -1.92 -22.63
CA VAL A 354 2.10 -2.61 -21.34
C VAL A 354 3.26 -3.62 -21.37
N ARG A 355 4.20 -3.48 -20.44
CA ARG A 355 5.32 -4.40 -20.24
C ARG A 355 5.07 -5.30 -19.04
N PRO A 356 5.72 -6.47 -18.93
CA PRO A 356 5.61 -7.35 -17.76
C PRO A 356 5.87 -6.64 -16.43
N GLU A 357 6.75 -5.63 -16.42
CA GLU A 357 7.12 -4.86 -15.24
C GLU A 357 6.00 -3.94 -14.74
N HIS A 358 5.00 -3.65 -15.57
CA HIS A 358 3.83 -2.84 -15.19
C HIS A 358 2.78 -3.62 -14.41
N THR A 359 2.88 -4.96 -14.36
CA THR A 359 1.90 -5.82 -13.69
C THR A 359 1.80 -5.53 -12.18
N ASP A 360 0.64 -5.84 -11.60
CA ASP A 360 0.41 -5.64 -10.17
C ASP A 360 1.38 -6.46 -9.31
N ALA A 361 1.72 -7.68 -9.76
CA ALA A 361 2.66 -8.56 -9.07
C ALA A 361 4.07 -7.95 -9.00
N GLU A 362 4.57 -7.38 -10.10
CA GLU A 362 5.86 -6.72 -10.12
C GLU A 362 5.86 -5.42 -9.29
N SER A 363 4.77 -4.66 -9.31
CA SER A 363 4.63 -3.48 -8.43
C SER A 363 4.63 -3.88 -6.95
N VAL A 364 4.03 -5.01 -6.58
CA VAL A 364 4.09 -5.57 -5.21
C VAL A 364 5.51 -5.90 -4.80
N ASN A 365 6.28 -6.56 -5.68
CA ASN A 365 7.67 -6.95 -5.44
C ASN A 365 8.58 -5.74 -5.19
N ARG A 366 8.41 -4.67 -5.97
CA ARG A 366 9.17 -3.41 -5.81
C ARG A 366 8.81 -2.67 -4.53
N ASN A 367 7.51 -2.57 -4.23
CA ASN A 367 7.01 -1.66 -3.20
C ASN A 367 6.82 -2.30 -1.82
N THR A 368 7.02 -3.61 -1.68
CA THR A 368 6.79 -4.32 -0.41
C THR A 368 7.98 -5.20 -0.03
N LYS A 369 8.48 -5.01 1.19
CA LYS A 369 9.55 -5.87 1.73
C LYS A 369 9.12 -7.34 1.73
N PRO A 370 9.96 -8.29 1.27
CA PRO A 370 9.63 -9.71 1.28
C PRO A 370 9.20 -10.25 2.65
N THR A 371 9.79 -9.74 3.73
CA THR A 371 9.42 -10.10 5.11
C THR A 371 7.98 -9.71 5.46
N ALA A 372 7.53 -8.54 5.00
CA ALA A 372 6.16 -8.08 5.20
C ALA A 372 5.17 -8.91 4.36
N LEU A 373 5.54 -9.29 3.13
CA LEU A 373 4.75 -10.19 2.29
C LEU A 373 4.60 -11.57 2.93
N ASN A 374 5.71 -12.17 3.39
CA ASN A 374 5.69 -13.46 4.05
C ASN A 374 4.86 -13.44 5.33
N SER A 375 5.01 -12.39 6.16
CA SER A 375 4.19 -12.21 7.36
C SER A 375 2.69 -12.09 7.04
N ALA A 376 2.34 -11.36 5.97
CA ALA A 376 0.96 -11.27 5.50
C ALA A 376 0.43 -12.63 5.03
N LYS A 377 1.20 -13.36 4.20
CA LYS A 377 0.87 -14.71 3.73
C LYS A 377 0.64 -15.68 4.89
N GLU A 378 1.54 -15.71 5.87
CA GLU A 378 1.41 -16.55 7.07
C GLU A 378 0.19 -16.17 7.91
N THR A 379 -0.16 -14.87 7.98
CA THR A 379 -1.37 -14.42 8.68
C THR A 379 -2.66 -14.93 8.01
N TYR A 380 -2.65 -15.16 6.69
CA TYR A 380 -3.80 -15.72 5.98
C TYR A 380 -3.92 -17.23 6.14
N LYS A 381 -2.81 -17.95 6.33
CA LYS A 381 -2.81 -19.40 6.60
C LYS A 381 -3.34 -19.77 7.99
N ARG A 382 -3.33 -18.83 8.94
CA ARG A 382 -3.81 -19.10 10.31
C ARG A 382 -5.31 -19.39 10.32
N LYS A 383 -5.68 -20.48 11.00
CA LYS A 383 -7.10 -20.84 11.23
C LYS A 383 -7.82 -19.69 11.92
N ARG A 384 -9.03 -19.42 11.45
CA ARG A 384 -9.93 -18.42 12.02
C ARG A 384 -11.21 -19.09 12.48
N ASP A 385 -11.80 -18.57 13.55
CA ASP A 385 -13.11 -19.01 14.02
C ASP A 385 -14.22 -18.59 13.02
N ASP A 386 -15.45 -19.05 13.26
CA ASP A 386 -16.62 -18.67 12.44
C ASP A 386 -16.91 -17.16 12.44
N ARG A 387 -16.34 -16.43 13.40
CA ARG A 387 -16.44 -14.97 13.52
C ARG A 387 -15.26 -14.25 12.86
N GLY A 388 -14.35 -14.98 12.20
CA GLY A 388 -13.19 -14.46 11.50
C GLY A 388 -12.03 -14.02 12.41
N ARG A 389 -12.07 -14.33 13.72
CA ARG A 389 -10.99 -14.05 14.68
C ARG A 389 -9.89 -15.10 14.53
N LEU A 390 -8.64 -14.68 14.70
CA LEU A 390 -7.52 -15.60 14.74
C LEU A 390 -7.67 -16.53 15.96
N ILE A 391 -7.57 -17.84 15.75
CA ILE A 391 -7.51 -18.80 16.86
C ILE A 391 -6.06 -18.76 17.39
N GLU A 392 -5.89 -18.51 18.69
CA GLU A 392 -4.57 -18.57 19.32
C GLU A 392 -4.01 -19.99 19.23
N LYS A 393 -2.70 -20.11 18.91
CA LYS A 393 -2.04 -21.42 18.71
C LYS A 393 -2.24 -22.36 19.91
N ASP A 394 -2.30 -21.82 21.12
CA ASP A 394 -2.38 -22.62 22.35
C ASP A 394 -3.74 -23.34 22.50
N GLN A 395 -4.81 -22.80 21.92
CA GLN A 395 -6.13 -23.47 21.89
C GLN A 395 -6.25 -24.45 20.72
N ALA A 396 -5.44 -24.30 19.68
CA ALA A 396 -5.47 -25.19 18.52
C ALA A 396 -4.90 -26.58 18.85
N ILE A 397 -3.94 -26.68 19.78
CA ILE A 397 -3.32 -27.95 20.18
C ILE A 397 -4.27 -28.77 21.08
N GLN A 398 -5.11 -28.12 21.90
CA GLN A 398 -6.03 -28.82 22.79
C GLN A 398 -7.31 -29.35 22.12
N SER A 399 -7.58 -29.00 20.85
CA SER A 399 -8.84 -29.38 20.17
C SER A 399 -8.70 -30.56 19.21
N THR A 400 -7.50 -31.13 19.05
CA THR A 400 -7.25 -32.26 18.14
C THR A 400 -7.17 -33.63 18.81
N ASP A 401 -7.19 -33.72 20.14
CA ASP A 401 -6.96 -34.98 20.86
C ASP A 401 -8.23 -35.65 21.42
N ASP A 402 -9.44 -35.13 21.12
CA ASP A 402 -10.69 -35.64 21.71
C ASP A 402 -11.73 -36.08 20.65
N GLN A 403 -11.25 -36.64 19.54
CA GLN A 403 -12.06 -37.55 18.71
C GLN A 403 -11.38 -38.91 18.63
N GLY A 404 -11.72 -39.75 19.61
CA GLY A 404 -11.38 -41.16 19.63
C GLY A 404 -11.83 -41.86 18.35
N THR A 405 -10.85 -42.32 17.59
CA THR A 405 -10.99 -43.44 16.66
C THR A 405 -10.39 -44.65 17.36
N ALA A 406 -11.26 -45.47 17.93
CA ALA A 406 -10.95 -46.86 18.17
C ALA A 406 -10.78 -47.53 16.81
N ASN A 407 -9.58 -48.06 16.53
CA ASN A 407 -9.36 -49.21 15.65
C ASN A 407 -7.95 -49.77 15.90
N GLU A 408 -7.95 -50.85 16.65
CA GLU A 408 -7.19 -52.11 16.54
C GLU A 408 -5.83 -52.14 15.80
N ASP A 409 -4.82 -52.54 16.58
CA ASP A 409 -3.91 -53.65 16.35
C ASP A 409 -3.21 -53.79 14.99
N VAL A 410 -1.95 -53.35 14.92
CA VAL A 410 -0.87 -54.15 14.29
C VAL A 410 0.42 -53.98 15.09
N ALA A 411 0.88 -55.10 15.66
CA ALA A 411 2.17 -55.29 16.27
C ALA A 411 3.30 -55.41 15.22
N SER A 412 4.52 -54.98 15.59
CA SER A 412 5.84 -55.54 15.21
C SER A 412 6.87 -54.40 15.34
N ASP A 413 7.61 -54.30 16.46
CA ASP A 413 8.85 -55.03 16.79
C ASP A 413 10.10 -54.39 16.12
N GLY A 414 11.11 -54.06 16.94
CA GLY A 414 12.38 -53.49 16.50
C GLY A 414 12.95 -52.41 17.43
N GLU A 415 13.68 -52.87 18.45
CA GLU A 415 14.50 -52.12 19.42
C GLU A 415 15.60 -51.27 18.74
N GLU A 416 15.98 -50.15 19.36
CA GLU A 416 17.38 -49.91 19.80
C GLU A 416 17.50 -48.66 20.69
N ASP A 417 18.13 -48.88 21.85
CA ASP A 417 18.43 -47.95 22.92
C ASP A 417 19.46 -46.88 22.53
N ILE A 418 19.21 -45.60 22.84
CA ILE A 418 20.27 -44.66 23.25
C ILE A 418 19.78 -43.79 24.41
N GLU A 419 20.44 -44.03 25.55
CA GLU A 419 20.45 -43.30 26.80
C GLU A 419 21.14 -41.93 26.63
N THR A 420 20.50 -40.80 26.98
CA THR A 420 21.23 -39.64 27.54
C THR A 420 20.34 -38.62 28.28
N THR A 421 20.43 -38.68 29.61
CA THR A 421 20.50 -37.59 30.61
C THR A 421 19.50 -36.42 30.58
N ALA A 422 18.71 -36.41 31.66
CA ALA A 422 17.80 -35.37 32.12
C ALA A 422 18.48 -34.02 32.45
N ASN A 423 17.77 -32.93 32.17
CA ASN A 423 17.98 -31.65 32.85
C ASN A 423 16.63 -30.88 32.95
N PRO A 424 15.99 -30.80 34.14
CA PRO A 424 14.70 -30.13 34.27
C PRO A 424 14.88 -28.62 34.47
N LYS A 425 14.43 -27.82 33.49
CA LYS A 425 14.32 -26.36 33.64
C LYS A 425 13.02 -25.96 34.36
N PRO A 426 13.06 -24.98 35.27
CA PRO A 426 11.94 -24.60 36.13
C PRO A 426 10.86 -23.78 35.39
N LYS A 427 9.60 -24.09 35.71
CA LYS A 427 8.40 -23.34 35.28
C LYS A 427 8.31 -21.99 36.01
N PRO A 428 8.08 -20.86 35.32
CA PRO A 428 7.75 -19.61 36.00
C PRO A 428 6.26 -19.56 36.38
N ASN A 429 6.00 -19.57 37.68
CA ASN A 429 4.70 -19.25 38.28
C ASN A 429 4.41 -17.74 38.16
N SER A 430 3.40 -17.34 37.40
CA SER A 430 2.84 -15.98 37.42
C SER A 430 1.39 -15.98 37.92
N LYS A 431 1.21 -16.26 39.23
CA LYS A 431 -0.04 -15.93 39.94
C LYS A 431 -0.13 -14.42 40.13
N LYS A 432 -0.86 -13.73 39.24
CA LYS A 432 -1.22 -12.31 39.41
C LYS A 432 -2.31 -12.20 40.49
N ARG A 433 -1.88 -11.95 41.74
CA ARG A 433 -2.75 -11.59 42.88
C ARG A 433 -3.56 -10.34 42.55
N ARG A 434 -4.88 -10.50 42.54
CA ARG A 434 -5.89 -9.46 42.61
C ARG A 434 -5.78 -8.81 44.00
N ARG A 435 -5.41 -7.53 44.07
CA ARG A 435 -5.43 -6.75 45.31
C ARG A 435 -6.88 -6.34 45.61
N GLU A 436 -7.37 -6.77 46.76
CA GLU A 436 -8.53 -6.18 47.44
C GLU A 436 -8.11 -4.85 48.09
N PRO A 437 -9.02 -3.86 48.19
CA PRO A 437 -8.76 -2.59 48.86
C PRO A 437 -9.03 -2.68 50.36
N THR A 438 -8.10 -2.18 51.17
CA THR A 438 -8.31 -1.93 52.60
C THR A 438 -9.11 -0.64 52.84
N PRO A 439 -9.87 -0.57 53.95
CA PRO A 439 -10.86 0.46 54.22
C PRO A 439 -10.25 1.69 54.90
N SER A 440 -10.73 2.88 54.51
CA SER A 440 -10.61 4.08 55.33
C SER A 440 -11.96 4.36 55.99
N SER A 441 -11.92 4.37 57.32
CA SER A 441 -12.91 4.93 58.22
C SER A 441 -13.16 6.40 57.92
N ASP A 442 -14.43 6.80 57.84
CA ASP A 442 -14.92 8.00 58.52
C ASP A 442 -16.44 7.83 58.70
N GLU A 443 -16.84 7.98 59.96
CA GLU A 443 -18.21 8.09 60.43
C GLU A 443 -18.79 9.43 59.95
N ASP A 444 -20.03 9.46 59.49
CA ASP A 444 -21.17 9.91 60.31
C ASP A 444 -22.41 10.28 59.43
N THR A 445 -23.56 9.78 59.90
CA THR A 445 -24.96 10.24 59.80
C THR A 445 -25.72 10.45 58.47
N SER A 446 -26.73 9.58 58.36
CA SER A 446 -28.20 9.83 58.24
C SER A 446 -28.90 9.61 56.89
N ASP A 447 -29.87 8.68 56.98
CA ASP A 447 -31.22 8.64 56.38
C ASP A 447 -31.39 8.93 54.88
N GLU A 448 -31.81 7.91 54.11
CA GLU A 448 -33.22 7.71 53.72
C GLU A 448 -33.32 6.61 52.65
N GLU A 449 -34.30 5.73 52.83
CA GLU A 449 -34.67 4.67 51.89
C GLU A 449 -35.12 5.23 50.54
N THR A 450 -34.57 4.75 49.42
CA THR A 450 -35.34 4.68 48.16
C THR A 450 -34.92 3.49 47.28
N PRO A 451 -35.89 2.74 46.72
CA PRO A 451 -35.63 1.53 45.97
C PRO A 451 -35.25 1.79 44.50
N SER A 452 -34.33 0.97 43.99
CA SER A 452 -33.84 0.99 42.61
C SER A 452 -34.94 0.67 41.57
N PRO A 453 -35.02 1.39 40.44
CA PRO A 453 -35.97 1.04 39.38
C PRO A 453 -35.43 -0.10 38.49
N LYS A 454 -36.20 -1.19 38.48
CA LYS A 454 -36.08 -2.32 37.55
C LYS A 454 -36.12 -1.84 36.09
N ARG A 455 -35.09 -2.22 35.31
CA ARG A 455 -35.05 -2.07 33.84
C ARG A 455 -36.27 -2.77 33.20
N LYS A 456 -37.18 -1.99 32.65
CA LYS A 456 -38.29 -2.44 31.79
C LYS A 456 -37.73 -3.01 30.48
N ARG A 457 -38.00 -4.29 30.21
CA ARG A 457 -37.89 -4.91 28.88
C ARG A 457 -38.85 -4.18 27.94
N THR A 458 -38.33 -3.60 26.86
CA THR A 458 -39.14 -2.99 25.81
C THR A 458 -39.76 -4.08 24.94
N ALA A 459 -41.09 -4.01 24.82
CA ALA A 459 -41.92 -4.90 24.04
C ALA A 459 -41.68 -4.72 22.53
N ALA A 460 -41.78 -5.84 21.82
CA ALA A 460 -41.77 -5.92 20.37
C ALA A 460 -42.92 -5.11 19.76
N LYS A 461 -42.62 -4.26 18.77
CA LYS A 461 -43.64 -3.58 17.95
C LYS A 461 -44.22 -4.55 16.91
N PRO A 462 -45.53 -4.47 16.63
CA PRO A 462 -46.18 -5.31 15.63
C PRO A 462 -45.81 -4.88 14.20
N ARG A 463 -45.57 -5.88 13.37
CA ARG A 463 -45.31 -5.82 11.93
C ARG A 463 -46.58 -5.39 11.20
N VAL A 464 -46.61 -4.16 10.69
CA VAL A 464 -47.67 -3.68 9.78
C VAL A 464 -47.54 -4.44 8.46
N LYS A 465 -48.54 -5.28 8.16
CA LYS A 465 -48.74 -5.90 6.85
C LYS A 465 -49.18 -4.80 5.88
N ASN A 466 -48.30 -4.44 4.94
CA ASN A 466 -48.66 -3.58 3.83
C ASN A 466 -49.40 -4.44 2.78
N SER A 467 -50.69 -4.18 2.62
CA SER A 467 -51.57 -4.81 1.66
C SER A 467 -51.23 -4.36 0.24
N GLY A 468 -51.49 -5.25 -0.71
CA GLY A 468 -50.98 -5.21 -2.08
C GLY A 468 -51.39 -3.99 -2.90
N ARG A 469 -50.44 -3.55 -3.73
CA ARG A 469 -50.69 -2.67 -4.87
C ARG A 469 -50.54 -3.52 -6.12
N GLN A 470 -51.65 -3.81 -6.79
CA GLN A 470 -51.65 -4.46 -8.11
C GLN A 470 -50.96 -3.55 -9.14
N PRO A 471 -50.23 -4.12 -10.12
CA PRO A 471 -49.73 -3.37 -11.26
C PRO A 471 -50.87 -3.10 -12.28
N PRO A 472 -50.86 -1.94 -12.96
CA PRO A 472 -51.83 -1.65 -14.01
C PRO A 472 -51.57 -2.51 -15.26
N SER A 473 -52.63 -3.16 -15.73
CA SER A 473 -52.68 -3.84 -17.01
C SER A 473 -52.50 -2.85 -18.16
N LYS A 474 -51.51 -3.10 -19.03
CA LYS A 474 -51.40 -2.45 -20.33
C LYS A 474 -52.56 -2.93 -21.22
N LYS A 475 -53.37 -1.99 -21.72
CA LYS A 475 -54.20 -2.17 -22.90
C LYS A 475 -53.52 -1.43 -24.06
N ASN A 476 -53.27 -2.14 -25.15
CA ASN A 476 -53.24 -1.60 -26.51
C ASN A 476 -54.61 -1.92 -27.15
N PRO A 477 -55.05 -1.28 -28.24
CA PRO A 477 -54.49 -0.10 -28.94
C PRO A 477 -55.13 1.23 -28.53
#